data_AF-A0A2D6P9D9-F1
#
_entry.id   AF-A0A2D6P9D9-F1
#
_cell.length_a   1.000
_cell.length_b   1.000
_cell.length_c   1.000
_cell.angle_alpha   90.00
_cell.angle_beta   90.00
_cell.angle_gamma   90.00
#
_symmetry.space_group_name_H-M   'P 1'
#
loop_
_entity.id
_entity.type
_entity.pdbx_description
1 polymer ?
#
loop_
_entity_poly.entity_id
_entity_poly.type
_entity_poly.pdbx_seq_one_letter_code
_entity_poly.pdbx_strand_id
1 'polypeptide(L)'
;MGAVELSKGKYKIYHILGKKIGCTTNIQKRVVEEQGFKPGEYEVIFETDDIKEAAKAERQLQKDLGYKVDIKPYDKLFKKPMSKKVNVTEQTTTFAISKKDIDGRFLGDLKWETIYGSVDINATDKIEWILDNVKTSMYNNNRCYVYNKAMHEAGPFQTFDKPSKEVGIGIMEFDLIRDWAEKRGIYDKGDAKTQYIKLQEESGELAKALLKDDQAEVIDAIGDMVVVLTNLAHMRGISIEQCIGSAYEVISKRTGSMINGTFVKDA
;
A
#
# COMPACT_ATOMS: atom_id res chain seq x y z
N MET A 1 -9.19 -8.32 42.56
CA MET A 1 -8.31 -7.62 41.60
C MET A 1 -9.22 -7.03 40.53
N GLY A 2 -9.45 -5.72 40.57
CA GLY A 2 -10.28 -5.04 39.58
C GLY A 2 -9.53 -4.97 38.25
N ALA A 3 -10.19 -5.42 37.18
CA ALA A 3 -9.73 -5.18 35.83
C ALA A 3 -9.67 -3.67 35.60
N VAL A 4 -8.50 -3.15 35.29
CA VAL A 4 -8.34 -1.76 34.88
C VAL A 4 -8.92 -1.67 33.47
N GLU A 5 -10.15 -1.17 33.37
CA GLU A 5 -10.71 -0.75 32.08
C GLU A 5 -9.83 0.36 31.50
N LEU A 6 -9.15 0.06 30.40
CA LEU A 6 -8.47 1.06 29.58
C LEU A 6 -9.53 1.99 29.00
N SER A 7 -9.63 3.21 29.55
CA SER A 7 -10.42 4.30 28.98
C SER A 7 -10.05 4.48 27.50
N LYS A 8 -11.00 4.25 26.59
CA LYS A 8 -10.85 4.52 25.15
C LYS A 8 -11.05 6.00 24.91
N GLY A 9 -9.96 6.74 24.71
CA GLY A 9 -10.00 8.18 24.47
C GLY A 9 -10.84 8.53 23.23
N LYS A 10 -11.62 9.61 23.33
CA LYS A 10 -12.51 10.13 22.27
C LYS A 10 -11.77 10.52 20.99
N TYR A 11 -10.54 11.01 21.10
CA TYR A 11 -9.69 11.41 19.98
C TYR A 11 -8.52 10.45 19.83
N LYS A 12 -8.28 9.99 18.60
CA LYS A 12 -7.27 9.00 18.24
C LYS A 12 -6.33 9.58 17.20
N ILE A 13 -5.05 9.63 17.54
CA ILE A 13 -3.97 9.96 16.61
C ILE A 13 -3.52 8.68 15.94
N TYR A 14 -3.64 8.64 14.62
CA TYR A 14 -3.25 7.51 13.80
C TYR A 14 -2.12 7.87 12.86
N HIS A 15 -1.27 6.90 12.58
CA HIS A 15 -0.21 6.97 11.60
C HIS A 15 -0.50 5.95 10.51
N ILE A 16 -0.58 6.45 9.27
CA ILE A 16 -0.55 5.63 8.09
C ILE A 16 0.92 5.50 7.72
N LEU A 17 1.45 4.28 7.81
CA LEU A 17 2.87 3.99 7.69
C LEU A 17 3.43 4.61 6.40
N GLY A 18 4.44 5.46 6.55
CA GLY A 18 5.13 6.15 5.44
C GLY A 18 4.34 7.26 4.74
N LYS A 19 3.09 7.56 5.13
CA LYS A 19 2.24 8.54 4.43
C LYS A 19 1.91 9.79 5.22
N LYS A 20 1.28 9.63 6.39
CA LYS A 20 0.85 10.77 7.22
C LYS A 20 0.45 10.37 8.63
N ILE A 21 0.35 11.39 9.48
CA ILE A 21 -0.25 11.31 10.81
C ILE A 21 -1.48 12.21 10.82
N GLY A 22 -2.57 11.71 11.38
CA GLY A 22 -3.82 12.47 11.50
C GLY A 22 -4.56 12.18 12.80
N CYS A 23 -5.52 13.04 13.12
CA CYS A 23 -6.44 12.89 14.25
C CYS A 23 -7.87 12.54 13.78
N THR A 24 -8.54 11.61 14.46
CA THR A 24 -9.97 11.32 14.24
C THR A 24 -10.63 10.80 15.52
N THR A 25 -11.96 10.92 15.62
CA THR A 25 -12.73 10.31 16.71
C THR A 25 -13.21 8.89 16.38
N ASN A 26 -13.19 8.51 15.10
CA ASN A 26 -13.59 7.18 14.65
C ASN A 26 -12.62 6.71 13.55
N ILE A 27 -11.73 5.80 13.94
CA ILE A 27 -10.71 5.19 13.06
C ILE A 27 -11.36 4.32 12.01
N GLN A 28 -12.31 3.46 12.40
CA GLN A 28 -12.99 2.56 11.47
C GLN A 28 -13.64 3.35 10.33
N LYS A 29 -14.41 4.38 10.68
CA LYS A 29 -15.05 5.23 9.68
C LYS A 29 -14.04 6.03 8.85
N ARG A 30 -13.08 6.69 9.50
CA ARG A 30 -12.20 7.66 8.82
C ARG A 30 -11.06 7.02 8.04
N VAL A 31 -10.48 5.95 8.55
CA VAL A 31 -9.27 5.32 8.01
C VAL A 31 -9.62 4.12 7.16
N VAL A 32 -10.54 3.26 7.64
CA VAL A 32 -10.93 2.04 6.92
C VAL A 32 -12.01 2.35 5.88
N GLU A 33 -13.17 2.83 6.29
CA GLU A 33 -14.32 3.02 5.38
C GLU A 33 -14.11 4.18 4.40
N GLU A 34 -13.68 5.35 4.87
CA GLU A 34 -13.53 6.53 4.02
C GLU A 34 -12.22 6.52 3.19
N GLN A 35 -11.12 6.05 3.77
CA GLN A 35 -9.79 6.13 3.15
C GLN A 35 -9.30 4.80 2.58
N GLY A 36 -9.93 3.66 2.91
CA GLY A 36 -9.58 2.34 2.39
C GLY A 36 -8.30 1.74 2.96
N PHE A 37 -7.91 2.06 4.19
CA PHE A 37 -6.73 1.42 4.81
C PHE A 37 -7.13 0.24 5.69
N LYS A 38 -6.45 -0.90 5.51
CA LYS A 38 -6.70 -2.15 6.22
C LYS A 38 -5.90 -2.21 7.53
N PRO A 39 -6.34 -3.03 8.51
CA PRO A 39 -5.55 -3.30 9.70
C PRO A 39 -4.13 -3.78 9.32
N GLY A 40 -3.10 -3.18 9.90
CA GLY A 40 -1.69 -3.41 9.56
C GLY A 40 -1.05 -2.32 8.69
N GLU A 41 -1.84 -1.53 7.97
CA GLU A 41 -1.34 -0.39 7.18
C GLU A 41 -1.40 0.95 7.95
N TYR A 42 -1.98 0.93 9.14
CA TYR A 42 -2.04 2.05 10.05
C TYR A 42 -1.94 1.58 11.50
N GLU A 43 -1.45 2.48 12.36
CA GLU A 43 -1.36 2.27 13.80
C GLU A 43 -1.98 3.45 14.55
N VAL A 44 -2.55 3.19 15.72
CA VAL A 44 -3.00 4.24 16.65
C VAL A 44 -1.87 4.51 17.62
N ILE A 45 -1.30 5.71 17.56
CA ILE A 45 -0.11 6.08 18.35
C ILE A 45 -0.52 6.69 19.70
N PHE A 46 -1.64 7.41 19.73
CA PHE A 46 -2.06 8.15 20.93
C PHE A 46 -3.58 8.29 21.00
N GLU A 47 -4.15 8.12 22.20
CA GLU A 47 -5.57 8.35 22.47
C GLU A 47 -5.74 9.32 23.65
N THR A 48 -6.65 10.28 23.53
CA THR A 48 -6.99 11.23 24.60
C THR A 48 -8.44 11.70 24.47
N ASP A 49 -9.03 12.15 25.57
CA ASP A 49 -10.34 12.81 25.57
C ASP A 49 -10.25 14.33 25.34
N ASP A 50 -9.05 14.91 25.43
CA ASP A 50 -8.81 16.35 25.22
C ASP A 50 -8.32 16.66 23.80
N ILE A 51 -9.11 17.46 23.08
CA ILE A 51 -8.78 17.93 21.72
C ILE A 51 -7.48 18.75 21.66
N LYS A 52 -7.13 19.48 22.73
CA LYS A 52 -5.90 20.29 22.78
C LYS A 52 -4.67 19.40 22.90
N GLU A 53 -4.76 18.34 23.69
CA GLU A 53 -3.70 17.34 23.81
C GLU A 53 -3.54 16.56 22.51
N ALA A 54 -4.65 16.14 21.88
CA ALA A 54 -4.63 15.46 20.60
C ALA A 54 -3.95 16.32 19.51
N ALA A 55 -4.31 17.60 19.41
CA ALA A 55 -3.71 18.52 18.43
C ALA A 55 -2.22 18.78 18.69
N LYS A 56 -1.80 18.82 19.97
CA LYS A 56 -0.39 18.97 20.34
C LYS A 56 0.40 17.70 19.99
N ALA A 57 -0.14 16.52 20.30
CA ALA A 57 0.44 15.23 19.99
C ALA A 57 0.59 15.03 18.47
N GLU A 58 -0.46 15.32 17.69
CA GLU A 58 -0.43 15.25 16.22
C GLU A 58 0.71 16.12 15.64
N ARG A 59 0.80 17.38 16.06
CA ARG A 59 1.86 18.30 15.58
C ARG A 59 3.26 17.85 15.99
N GLN A 60 3.42 17.32 17.19
CA GLN A 60 4.70 16.85 17.69
C GLN A 60 5.15 15.62 16.88
N LEU A 61 4.26 14.64 16.72
CA LEU A 61 4.53 13.41 15.96
C LEU A 61 4.78 13.70 14.48
N GLN A 62 4.07 14.65 13.87
CA GLN A 62 4.34 15.07 12.48
C GLN A 62 5.76 15.64 12.32
N LYS A 63 6.25 16.43 13.30
CA LYS A 63 7.63 16.94 13.29
C LYS A 63 8.66 15.84 13.50
N ASP A 64 8.43 14.97 14.48
CA ASP A 64 9.39 13.93 14.87
C ASP A 64 9.56 12.89 13.76
N LEU A 65 8.49 12.59 13.01
CA LEU A 65 8.50 11.64 11.90
C LEU A 65 8.71 12.31 10.52
N GLY A 66 9.03 13.61 10.47
CA GLY A 66 9.38 14.31 9.24
C GLY A 66 8.24 14.55 8.26
N TYR A 67 6.98 14.37 8.67
CA TYR A 67 5.81 14.69 7.85
C TYR A 67 5.61 16.21 7.75
N LYS A 68 5.12 16.68 6.60
CA LYS A 68 4.81 18.11 6.40
C LYS A 68 3.79 18.57 7.44
N VAL A 69 4.24 19.39 8.39
CA VAL A 69 3.35 20.13 9.29
C VAL A 69 2.67 21.22 8.45
N ASP A 70 1.35 21.13 8.29
CA ASP A 70 0.57 22.13 7.55
C ASP A 70 0.67 23.49 8.25
N ILE A 71 1.59 24.33 7.80
CA ILE A 71 1.69 25.74 8.19
C ILE A 71 1.49 26.59 6.94
N LYS A 72 0.23 26.75 6.52
CA LYS A 72 -0.21 27.98 5.85
C LYS A 72 -1.60 28.36 6.34
N PRO A 73 -1.76 29.51 7.01
CA PRO A 73 -3.08 30.04 7.28
C PRO A 73 -3.79 30.35 5.95
N TYR A 74 -5.10 30.15 6.00
CA TYR A 74 -6.03 30.03 4.87
C TYR A 74 -6.07 31.30 3.99
N ASP A 75 -5.65 32.42 4.54
CA ASP A 75 -5.58 33.76 3.97
C ASP A 75 -4.44 33.94 2.94
N LYS A 76 -3.44 33.04 2.91
CA LYS A 76 -2.25 33.15 2.03
C LYS A 76 -2.13 32.06 0.96
N LEU A 77 -3.13 31.20 0.81
CA LEU A 77 -3.21 30.27 -0.31
C LEU A 77 -3.71 31.03 -1.55
N PHE A 78 -2.75 31.60 -2.30
CA PHE A 78 -3.00 32.28 -3.56
C PHE A 78 -3.99 31.48 -4.44
N LYS A 79 -5.07 32.16 -4.84
CA LYS A 79 -6.10 31.71 -5.78
C LYS A 79 -5.46 31.40 -7.15
N LYS A 80 -4.74 30.30 -7.29
CA LYS A 80 -4.42 29.76 -8.61
C LYS A 80 -5.65 29.00 -9.10
N PRO A 81 -6.29 29.44 -10.20
CA PRO A 81 -7.29 28.61 -10.86
C PRO A 81 -6.64 27.28 -11.26
N MET A 82 -7.35 26.18 -11.07
CA MET A 82 -6.88 24.88 -11.54
C MET A 82 -6.96 24.92 -13.07
N SER A 83 -5.85 24.63 -13.76
CA SER A 83 -5.79 24.65 -15.21
C SER A 83 -6.37 23.39 -15.86
N LYS A 84 -6.64 22.34 -15.07
CA LYS A 84 -7.15 21.04 -15.50
C LYS A 84 -8.48 20.73 -14.80
N LYS A 85 -9.35 19.95 -15.46
CA LYS A 85 -10.62 19.47 -14.88
C LYS A 85 -10.41 18.55 -13.66
N VAL A 86 -9.25 17.90 -13.59
CA VAL A 86 -8.84 16.94 -12.56
C VAL A 86 -7.41 17.25 -12.10
N ASN A 87 -7.18 17.17 -10.78
CA ASN A 87 -5.86 17.24 -10.17
C ASN A 87 -5.62 16.02 -9.28
N VAL A 88 -4.57 15.25 -9.58
CA VAL A 88 -4.26 14.01 -8.87
C VAL A 88 -3.07 14.24 -7.94
N THR A 89 -3.23 13.88 -6.67
CA THR A 89 -2.15 13.72 -5.71
C THR A 89 -2.04 12.24 -5.34
N GLU A 90 -1.04 11.87 -4.54
CA GLU A 90 -0.90 10.49 -4.06
C GLU A 90 -2.18 10.00 -3.34
N GLN A 91 -2.76 10.83 -2.46
CA GLN A 91 -3.89 10.43 -1.61
C GLN A 91 -5.25 10.62 -2.28
N THR A 92 -5.41 11.65 -3.12
CA THR A 92 -6.72 12.09 -3.58
C THR A 92 -6.72 12.53 -5.03
N THR A 93 -7.85 12.33 -5.70
CA THR A 93 -8.18 12.96 -6.97
C THR A 93 -9.18 14.08 -6.70
N THR A 94 -8.82 15.32 -7.04
CA THR A 94 -9.66 16.51 -6.88
C THR A 94 -10.26 16.94 -8.21
N PHE A 95 -11.57 17.16 -8.23
CA PHE A 95 -12.31 17.65 -9.38
C PHE A 95 -12.56 19.16 -9.28
N ALA A 96 -12.46 19.86 -10.40
CA ALA A 96 -12.73 21.30 -10.50
C ALA A 96 -14.23 21.63 -10.56
N ILE A 97 -15.05 20.91 -9.79
CA ILE A 97 -16.51 21.07 -9.70
C ILE A 97 -16.97 20.85 -8.25
N SER A 98 -18.10 21.45 -7.86
CA SER A 98 -18.64 21.28 -6.51
C SER A 98 -19.22 19.87 -6.32
N LYS A 99 -19.37 19.44 -5.07
CA LYS A 99 -20.07 18.19 -4.75
C LYS A 99 -21.56 18.21 -5.18
N LYS A 100 -22.17 19.39 -5.29
CA LYS A 100 -23.59 19.51 -5.68
C LYS A 100 -23.79 19.42 -7.18
N ASP A 101 -22.77 19.81 -7.94
CA ASP A 101 -22.86 19.96 -9.40
C ASP A 101 -22.16 18.81 -10.15
N ILE A 102 -21.37 17.98 -9.46
CA ILE A 102 -20.74 16.81 -10.07
C ILE A 102 -21.81 15.77 -10.45
N ASP A 103 -21.76 15.34 -11.72
CA ASP A 103 -22.68 14.37 -12.27
C ASP A 103 -21.97 13.38 -13.20
N GLY A 104 -22.69 12.38 -13.69
CA GLY A 104 -22.15 11.40 -14.64
C GLY A 104 -21.68 12.01 -15.96
N ARG A 105 -22.24 13.15 -16.39
CA ARG A 105 -21.81 13.83 -17.63
C ARG A 105 -20.43 14.47 -17.47
N PHE A 106 -20.15 15.03 -16.30
CA PHE A 106 -18.83 15.55 -15.97
C PHE A 106 -17.78 14.44 -15.92
N LEU A 107 -18.17 13.25 -15.41
CA LEU A 107 -17.27 12.12 -15.19
C LEU A 107 -17.04 11.25 -16.43
N GLY A 108 -18.03 11.10 -17.32
CA GLY A 108 -18.07 10.11 -18.39
C GLY A 108 -16.99 10.19 -19.47
N ASP A 109 -16.22 11.29 -19.51
CA ASP A 109 -15.10 11.48 -20.45
C ASP A 109 -13.74 11.63 -19.74
N LEU A 110 -13.70 11.42 -18.42
CA LEU A 110 -12.49 11.61 -17.65
C LEU A 110 -11.64 10.34 -17.64
N LYS A 111 -10.37 10.51 -17.98
CA LYS A 111 -9.31 9.53 -17.80
C LYS A 111 -8.15 10.19 -17.09
N TRP A 112 -7.61 9.53 -16.07
CA TRP A 112 -6.45 10.02 -15.33
C TRP A 112 -5.64 8.87 -14.75
N GLU A 113 -4.40 9.15 -14.40
CA GLU A 113 -3.52 8.18 -13.75
C GLU A 113 -3.40 8.48 -12.27
N THR A 114 -3.42 7.44 -11.45
CA THR A 114 -3.08 7.48 -10.03
C THR A 114 -1.90 6.56 -9.76
N ILE A 115 -1.32 6.62 -8.56
CA ILE A 115 -0.30 5.66 -8.14
C ILE A 115 -0.80 4.19 -8.12
N TYR A 116 -2.12 3.99 -8.12
CA TYR A 116 -2.77 2.68 -8.13
C TYR A 116 -3.17 2.21 -9.54
N GLY A 117 -2.85 3.01 -10.58
CA GLY A 117 -3.15 2.69 -11.97
C GLY A 117 -4.00 3.75 -12.68
N SER A 118 -4.28 3.45 -13.95
CA SER A 118 -5.11 4.27 -14.82
C SER A 118 -6.58 4.11 -14.48
N VAL A 119 -7.27 5.23 -14.30
CA VAL A 119 -8.70 5.30 -14.04
C VAL A 119 -9.39 5.75 -15.32
N ASP A 120 -10.22 4.85 -15.84
CA ASP A 120 -11.08 5.08 -16.99
C ASP A 120 -12.55 4.94 -16.56
N ILE A 121 -13.31 6.03 -16.66
CA ILE A 121 -14.74 6.08 -16.33
C ILE A 121 -15.54 5.59 -17.53
N ASN A 122 -15.47 4.28 -17.75
CA ASN A 122 -16.10 3.60 -18.87
C ASN A 122 -17.37 2.82 -18.49
N ALA A 123 -17.82 2.94 -17.24
CA ALA A 123 -18.96 2.19 -16.70
C ALA A 123 -19.77 3.02 -15.67
N THR A 124 -21.07 2.77 -15.60
CA THR A 124 -22.02 3.54 -14.76
C THR A 124 -21.81 3.29 -13.26
N ASP A 125 -21.44 2.07 -12.87
CA ASP A 125 -21.14 1.69 -11.49
C ASP A 125 -19.95 2.47 -10.90
N LYS A 126 -18.93 2.77 -11.73
CA LYS A 126 -17.81 3.65 -11.36
C LYS A 126 -18.27 5.08 -11.09
N ILE A 127 -19.19 5.58 -11.91
CA ILE A 127 -19.77 6.92 -11.76
C ILE A 127 -20.54 6.98 -10.45
N GLU A 128 -21.45 6.03 -10.22
CA GLU A 128 -22.25 5.95 -8.98
C GLU A 128 -21.36 5.90 -7.75
N TRP A 129 -20.33 5.05 -7.75
CA TRP A 129 -19.41 4.94 -6.64
C TRP A 129 -18.69 6.27 -6.36
N ILE A 130 -18.21 6.98 -7.39
CA ILE A 130 -17.57 8.30 -7.20
C ILE A 130 -18.57 9.29 -6.60
N LEU A 131 -19.80 9.35 -7.10
CA LEU A 131 -20.81 10.29 -6.60
C LEU A 131 -21.15 10.04 -5.12
N ASP A 132 -21.23 8.77 -4.72
CA ASP A 132 -21.49 8.38 -3.33
C ASP A 132 -20.32 8.71 -2.39
N ASN A 133 -19.09 8.60 -2.90
CA ASN A 133 -17.88 8.73 -2.08
C ASN A 133 -17.21 10.11 -2.17
N VAL A 134 -17.69 11.00 -3.04
CA VAL A 134 -17.10 12.33 -3.20
C VAL A 134 -17.30 13.19 -1.93
N LYS A 135 -16.25 13.92 -1.56
CA LYS A 135 -16.24 14.84 -0.42
C LYS A 135 -16.01 16.27 -0.90
N THR A 136 -16.64 17.24 -0.25
CA THR A 136 -16.41 18.67 -0.51
C THR A 136 -15.01 19.05 -0.05
N SER A 137 -14.27 19.81 -0.86
CA SER A 137 -12.95 20.31 -0.47
C SER A 137 -13.06 21.29 0.69
N MET A 138 -12.28 21.06 1.75
CA MET A 138 -12.20 21.96 2.89
C MET A 138 -11.59 23.33 2.56
N TYR A 139 -10.99 23.51 1.37
CA TYR A 139 -10.32 24.73 0.90
C TYR A 139 -11.15 25.56 -0.10
N ASN A 140 -12.11 24.92 -0.78
CA ASN A 140 -12.91 25.55 -1.82
C ASN A 140 -14.20 24.76 -2.06
N ASN A 141 -15.36 25.33 -1.75
CA ASN A 141 -16.65 24.67 -1.91
C ASN A 141 -17.02 24.36 -3.38
N ASN A 142 -16.34 25.00 -4.34
CA ASN A 142 -16.49 24.71 -5.77
C ASN A 142 -15.59 23.56 -6.24
N ARG A 143 -15.02 22.79 -5.31
CA ARG A 143 -14.19 21.62 -5.57
C ARG A 143 -14.63 20.46 -4.71
N CYS A 144 -14.54 19.27 -5.26
CA CYS A 144 -14.78 18.03 -4.56
C CYS A 144 -13.64 17.05 -4.85
N TYR A 145 -13.48 16.03 -4.02
CA TYR A 145 -12.41 15.07 -4.16
C TYR A 145 -12.84 13.67 -3.73
N VAL A 146 -12.10 12.67 -4.20
CA VAL A 146 -12.23 11.27 -3.84
C VAL A 146 -10.87 10.72 -3.41
N TYR A 147 -10.85 9.76 -2.48
CA TYR A 147 -9.61 9.10 -2.07
C TYR A 147 -9.22 8.03 -3.08
N ASN A 148 -7.98 8.11 -3.56
CA ASN A 148 -7.50 7.22 -4.63
C ASN A 148 -7.47 5.75 -4.19
N LYS A 149 -7.09 5.50 -2.93
CA LYS A 149 -7.02 4.15 -2.38
C LYS A 149 -8.41 3.52 -2.24
N ALA A 150 -9.36 4.23 -1.60
CA ALA A 150 -10.74 3.77 -1.50
C ALA A 150 -11.36 3.51 -2.88
N MET A 151 -11.07 4.37 -3.87
CA MET A 151 -11.51 4.17 -5.25
C MET A 151 -10.90 2.92 -5.88
N HIS A 152 -9.60 2.70 -5.72
CA HIS A 152 -8.93 1.50 -6.22
C HIS A 152 -9.45 0.20 -5.59
N GLU A 153 -9.74 0.23 -4.29
CA GLU A 153 -10.26 -0.93 -3.57
C GLU A 153 -11.75 -1.21 -3.83
N ALA A 154 -12.48 -0.27 -4.45
CA ALA A 154 -13.90 -0.42 -4.69
C ALA A 154 -14.21 -1.37 -5.85
N GLY A 155 -15.20 -2.25 -5.67
CA GLY A 155 -15.61 -3.26 -6.65
C GLY A 155 -15.76 -2.77 -8.10
N PRO A 156 -16.41 -1.63 -8.38
CA PRO A 156 -16.54 -1.09 -9.75
C PRO A 156 -15.21 -0.75 -10.44
N PHE A 157 -14.15 -0.50 -9.65
CA PHE A 157 -12.81 -0.20 -10.15
C PHE A 157 -11.88 -1.43 -10.11
N GLN A 158 -12.33 -2.53 -9.50
CA GLN A 158 -11.68 -3.82 -9.61
C GLN A 158 -12.05 -4.45 -10.95
N THR A 159 -11.11 -4.48 -11.89
CA THR A 159 -11.34 -5.06 -13.22
C THR A 159 -11.50 -6.58 -13.12
N PHE A 160 -12.74 -7.07 -13.27
CA PHE A 160 -13.01 -8.49 -13.52
C PHE A 160 -12.67 -8.85 -14.97
N ASP A 161 -11.40 -8.85 -15.35
CA ASP A 161 -10.93 -9.55 -16.56
C ASP A 161 -9.40 -9.69 -16.58
N LYS A 162 -8.97 -10.94 -16.42
CA LYS A 162 -7.65 -11.58 -16.70
C LYS A 162 -6.36 -10.95 -16.15
N PRO A 163 -5.45 -11.80 -15.63
CA PRO A 163 -4.38 -11.39 -14.73
C PRO A 163 -3.34 -10.57 -15.50
N SER A 164 -3.36 -9.26 -15.30
CA SER A 164 -2.22 -8.40 -15.60
C SER A 164 -1.89 -7.61 -14.34
N LYS A 165 -0.93 -8.18 -13.60
CA LYS A 165 -0.19 -7.60 -12.48
C LYS A 165 -1.05 -6.99 -11.38
N GLU A 166 -1.44 -7.85 -10.45
CA GLU A 166 -1.49 -7.48 -9.04
C GLU A 166 -0.28 -6.58 -8.72
N VAL A 167 -0.52 -5.32 -8.36
CA VAL A 167 0.38 -4.65 -7.41
C VAL A 167 0.05 -5.26 -6.05
N GLY A 168 0.38 -6.55 -5.96
CA GLY A 168 0.19 -7.36 -4.79
C GLY A 168 1.17 -6.87 -3.74
N ILE A 169 0.74 -6.99 -2.49
CA ILE A 169 1.52 -6.82 -1.27
C ILE A 169 3.01 -7.20 -1.50
N GLY A 170 3.27 -8.34 -2.17
CA GLY A 170 4.58 -8.83 -2.62
C GLY A 170 5.54 -7.84 -3.32
N ILE A 171 5.04 -6.94 -4.16
CA ILE A 171 5.90 -5.96 -4.87
C ILE A 171 6.51 -4.97 -3.87
N MET A 172 5.74 -4.55 -2.86
CA MET A 172 6.26 -3.63 -1.84
C MET A 172 7.26 -4.33 -0.91
N GLU A 173 7.10 -5.61 -0.60
CA GLU A 173 8.10 -6.31 0.21
C GLU A 173 9.44 -6.47 -0.53
N PHE A 174 9.43 -6.76 -1.84
CA PHE A 174 10.67 -6.83 -2.62
C PHE A 174 11.36 -5.47 -2.74
N ASP A 175 10.60 -4.37 -2.84
CA ASP A 175 11.15 -3.02 -2.77
C ASP A 175 11.80 -2.75 -1.40
N LEU A 176 11.14 -3.12 -0.30
CA LEU A 176 11.68 -2.96 1.07
C LEU A 176 12.97 -3.76 1.29
N ILE A 177 13.06 -4.97 0.73
CA ILE A 177 14.27 -5.80 0.77
C ILE A 177 15.41 -5.11 0.01
N ARG A 178 15.12 -4.56 -1.17
CA ARG A 178 16.12 -3.85 -1.98
C ARG A 178 16.63 -2.60 -1.27
N ASP A 179 15.73 -1.81 -0.70
CA ASP A 179 16.07 -0.62 0.10
C ASP A 179 16.92 -0.98 1.33
N TRP A 180 16.60 -2.08 2.01
CA TRP A 180 17.36 -2.56 3.17
C TRP A 180 18.77 -2.98 2.76
N ALA A 181 18.92 -3.67 1.63
CA ALA A 181 20.19 -4.15 1.11
C ALA A 181 21.09 -3.01 0.61
N GLU A 182 20.50 -2.02 -0.08
CA GLU A 182 21.19 -0.82 -0.54
C GLU A 182 21.73 -0.01 0.65
N LYS A 183 20.92 0.25 1.67
CA LYS A 183 21.34 0.98 2.88
C LYS A 183 22.48 0.30 3.64
N ARG A 184 22.64 -1.02 3.49
CA ARG A 184 23.72 -1.80 4.12
C ARG A 184 24.93 -2.00 3.20
N GLY A 185 24.90 -1.46 1.98
CA GLY A 185 25.97 -1.58 1.00
C GLY A 185 26.17 -3.01 0.51
N ILE A 186 25.13 -3.84 0.52
CA ILE A 186 25.19 -5.23 0.04
C ILE A 186 25.52 -5.27 -1.45
N TYR A 187 24.99 -4.33 -2.23
CA TYR A 187 25.25 -4.24 -3.67
C TYR A 187 26.62 -3.64 -3.99
N ASP A 188 27.15 -2.78 -3.12
CA ASP A 188 28.45 -2.13 -3.30
C ASP A 188 29.63 -3.03 -2.92
N LYS A 189 29.43 -3.89 -1.91
CA LYS A 189 30.51 -4.69 -1.30
C LYS A 189 30.33 -6.20 -1.46
N GLY A 190 29.13 -6.67 -1.81
CA GLY A 190 28.83 -8.07 -2.00
C GLY A 190 29.12 -8.54 -3.43
N ASP A 191 29.28 -9.85 -3.61
CA ASP A 191 29.28 -10.48 -4.93
C ASP A 191 28.24 -11.61 -5.02
N ALA A 192 27.91 -12.01 -6.25
CA ALA A 192 26.90 -13.03 -6.51
C ALA A 192 27.28 -14.42 -5.93
N LYS A 193 28.58 -14.71 -5.78
CA LYS A 193 29.04 -15.99 -5.20
C LYS A 193 28.77 -16.02 -3.70
N THR A 194 28.97 -14.89 -3.03
CA THR A 194 28.70 -14.70 -1.60
C THR A 194 27.20 -14.83 -1.32
N GLN A 195 26.35 -14.21 -2.15
CA GLN A 195 24.90 -14.39 -2.05
C GLN A 195 24.47 -15.84 -2.30
N TYR A 196 25.09 -16.54 -3.25
CA TYR A 196 24.82 -17.97 -3.46
C TYR A 196 25.24 -18.83 -2.25
N ILE A 197 26.37 -18.54 -1.61
CA ILE A 197 26.78 -19.22 -0.37
C ILE A 197 25.75 -18.96 0.74
N LYS A 198 25.29 -17.71 0.90
CA LYS A 198 24.26 -17.36 1.88
C LYS A 198 22.96 -18.12 1.61
N LEU A 199 22.56 -18.30 0.35
CA LEU A 199 21.40 -19.11 0.00
C LEU A 199 21.52 -20.57 0.46
N GLN A 200 22.73 -21.16 0.40
CA GLN A 200 22.97 -22.51 0.90
C GLN A 200 22.89 -22.60 2.43
N GLU A 201 23.30 -21.54 3.13
CA GLU A 201 23.15 -21.39 4.58
C GLU A 201 21.66 -21.42 4.96
N GLU A 202 20.84 -20.56 4.36
CA GLU A 202 19.38 -20.50 4.62
C GLU A 202 18.69 -21.82 4.28
N SER A 203 19.10 -22.47 3.18
CA SER A 203 18.59 -23.80 2.82
C SER A 203 18.93 -24.88 3.85
N GLY A 204 20.08 -24.76 4.54
CA GLY A 204 20.47 -25.66 5.62
C GLY A 204 19.64 -25.45 6.88
N GLU A 205 19.31 -24.19 7.19
CA GLU A 205 18.40 -23.83 8.29
C GLU A 205 17.00 -24.38 8.05
N LEU A 206 16.46 -24.22 6.82
CA LEU A 206 15.20 -24.83 6.42
C LEU A 206 15.20 -26.36 6.59
N ALA A 207 16.26 -27.04 6.15
CA ALA A 207 16.36 -28.49 6.29
C ALA A 207 16.35 -28.92 7.77
N LYS A 208 17.06 -28.20 8.64
CA LYS A 208 17.07 -28.44 10.08
C LYS A 208 15.71 -28.17 10.71
N ALA A 209 15.01 -27.12 10.31
CA ALA A 209 13.68 -26.77 10.81
C ALA A 209 12.65 -27.84 10.44
N LEU A 210 12.67 -28.33 9.19
CA LEU A 210 11.83 -29.43 8.73
C LEU A 210 12.08 -30.74 9.50
N LEU A 211 13.35 -31.07 9.75
CA LEU A 211 13.71 -32.27 10.55
C LEU A 211 13.21 -32.20 12.00
N LYS A 212 13.02 -30.99 12.52
CA LYS A 212 12.54 -30.74 13.88
C LYS A 212 11.04 -30.47 13.98
N ASP A 213 10.34 -30.41 12.84
CA ASP A 213 8.95 -29.95 12.73
C ASP A 213 8.72 -28.58 13.39
N ASP A 214 9.70 -27.67 13.25
CA ASP A 214 9.64 -26.33 13.80
C ASP A 214 9.04 -25.35 12.79
N GLN A 215 7.71 -25.16 12.86
CA GLN A 215 6.99 -24.33 11.90
C GLN A 215 7.41 -22.85 11.93
N ALA A 216 7.85 -22.33 13.07
CA ALA A 216 8.28 -20.93 13.15
C ALA A 216 9.59 -20.74 12.37
N GLU A 217 10.56 -21.61 12.58
CA GLU A 217 11.84 -21.60 11.86
C GLU A 217 11.67 -21.95 10.37
N VAL A 218 10.69 -22.79 10.00
CA VAL A 218 10.36 -23.04 8.59
C VAL A 218 9.90 -21.75 7.90
N ILE A 219 9.03 -20.97 8.54
CA ILE A 219 8.54 -19.70 7.98
C ILE A 219 9.70 -18.70 7.81
N ASP A 220 10.56 -18.59 8.84
CA ASP A 220 11.71 -17.69 8.85
C ASP A 220 12.72 -18.04 7.75
N ALA A 221 13.17 -19.30 7.69
CA ALA A 221 14.14 -19.76 6.71
C ALA A 221 13.64 -19.64 5.26
N ILE A 222 12.34 -19.88 5.01
CA ILE A 222 11.74 -19.63 3.68
C ILE A 222 11.82 -18.13 3.34
N GLY A 223 11.51 -17.25 4.30
CA GLY A 223 11.61 -15.80 4.14
C GLY A 223 13.03 -15.36 3.80
N ASP A 224 14.02 -15.84 4.54
CA ASP A 224 15.43 -15.48 4.33
C ASP A 224 15.96 -15.97 2.98
N MET A 225 15.55 -17.15 2.52
CA MET A 225 15.84 -17.60 1.16
C MET A 225 15.29 -16.64 0.10
N VAL A 226 14.08 -16.10 0.30
CA VAL A 226 13.46 -15.12 -0.61
C VAL A 226 14.22 -13.79 -0.59
N VAL A 227 14.66 -13.32 0.58
CA VAL A 227 15.51 -12.12 0.73
C VAL A 227 16.81 -12.27 -0.06
N VAL A 228 17.50 -13.41 0.10
CA VAL A 228 18.75 -13.70 -0.60
C VAL A 228 18.54 -13.75 -2.11
N LEU A 229 17.51 -14.46 -2.58
CA LEU A 229 17.19 -14.54 -4.01
C LEU A 229 16.83 -13.18 -4.61
N THR A 230 16.19 -12.31 -3.83
CA THR A 230 15.82 -10.95 -4.27
C THR A 230 17.07 -10.11 -4.51
N ASN A 231 18.01 -10.15 -3.57
CA ASN A 231 19.30 -9.46 -3.69
C ASN A 231 20.15 -10.04 -4.82
N LEU A 232 20.19 -11.36 -4.96
CA LEU A 232 20.93 -12.02 -6.03
C LEU A 232 20.38 -11.64 -7.42
N ALA A 233 19.06 -11.61 -7.59
CA ALA A 233 18.43 -11.17 -8.84
C ALA A 233 18.86 -9.73 -9.17
N HIS A 234 18.76 -8.82 -8.20
CA HIS A 234 19.16 -7.42 -8.37
C HIS A 234 20.62 -7.28 -8.83
N MET A 235 21.54 -8.01 -8.19
CA MET A 235 22.96 -8.03 -8.57
C MET A 235 23.23 -8.60 -9.97
N ARG A 236 22.27 -9.35 -10.54
CA ARG A 236 22.32 -9.85 -11.92
C ARG A 236 21.61 -8.93 -12.92
N GLY A 237 21.17 -7.74 -12.49
CA GLY A 237 20.52 -6.73 -13.32
C GLY A 237 19.08 -7.08 -13.70
N ILE A 238 18.44 -7.99 -12.97
CA ILE A 238 17.05 -8.38 -13.17
C ILE A 238 16.29 -8.33 -11.84
N SER A 239 14.97 -8.30 -11.88
CA SER A 239 14.14 -8.33 -10.68
C SER A 239 13.73 -9.77 -10.34
N ILE A 240 13.49 -10.08 -9.06
CA ILE A 240 13.00 -11.41 -8.66
C ILE A 240 11.60 -11.67 -9.21
N GLU A 241 10.79 -10.62 -9.35
CA GLU A 241 9.47 -10.64 -9.96
C GLU A 241 9.55 -11.08 -11.42
N GLN A 242 10.57 -10.61 -12.16
CA GLN A 242 10.85 -11.10 -13.53
C GLN A 242 11.24 -12.58 -13.52
N CYS A 243 12.03 -13.03 -12.54
CA CYS A 243 12.42 -14.43 -12.39
C CYS A 243 11.20 -15.32 -12.11
N ILE A 244 10.35 -14.92 -11.17
CA ILE A 244 9.11 -15.62 -10.80
C ILE A 244 8.16 -15.65 -12.01
N GLY A 245 7.98 -14.53 -12.71
CA GLY A 245 7.15 -14.46 -13.91
C GLY A 245 7.63 -15.42 -14.99
N SER A 246 8.93 -15.42 -15.28
CA SER A 246 9.54 -16.35 -16.24
C SER A 246 9.35 -17.81 -15.83
N ALA A 247 9.53 -18.14 -14.55
CA ALA A 247 9.27 -19.48 -14.03
C ALA A 247 7.78 -19.87 -14.15
N TYR A 248 6.87 -18.94 -13.86
CA TYR A 248 5.42 -19.16 -13.93
C TYR A 248 4.96 -19.46 -15.36
N GLU A 249 5.44 -18.72 -16.36
CA GLU A 249 5.13 -18.97 -17.77
C GLU A 249 5.52 -20.40 -18.22
N VAL A 250 6.54 -20.97 -17.61
CA VAL A 250 6.97 -22.34 -17.88
C VAL A 250 6.10 -23.34 -17.13
N ILE A 251 5.85 -23.16 -15.83
CA ILE A 251 5.11 -24.14 -15.03
C ILE A 251 3.60 -24.15 -15.33
N SER A 252 3.01 -23.01 -15.67
CA SER A 252 1.59 -22.89 -16.01
C SER A 252 1.20 -23.68 -17.28
N LYS A 253 2.18 -23.97 -18.14
CA LYS A 253 1.99 -24.75 -19.37
C LYS A 253 2.32 -26.24 -19.20
N ARG A 254 2.80 -26.67 -18.03
CA ARG A 254 3.17 -28.08 -17.81
C ARG A 254 1.91 -28.93 -17.70
N THR A 255 1.89 -30.03 -18.45
CA THR A 255 0.96 -31.14 -18.22
C THR A 255 1.73 -32.27 -17.51
N GLY A 256 1.02 -33.03 -16.67
CA GLY A 256 1.64 -34.02 -15.80
C GLY A 256 0.71 -34.52 -14.71
N SER A 257 1.22 -35.42 -13.88
CA SER A 257 0.50 -36.01 -12.75
C SER A 257 1.38 -36.10 -11.50
N MET A 258 0.74 -36.14 -10.34
CA MET A 258 1.43 -36.32 -9.07
C MET A 258 1.74 -37.79 -8.84
N ILE A 259 3.03 -38.13 -8.69
CA ILE A 259 3.51 -39.48 -8.35
C ILE A 259 4.42 -39.37 -7.13
N ASN A 260 4.07 -40.07 -6.04
CA ASN A 260 4.84 -40.09 -4.78
C ASN A 260 5.17 -38.68 -4.24
N GLY A 261 4.20 -37.75 -4.28
CA GLY A 261 4.38 -36.39 -3.77
C GLY A 261 5.19 -35.46 -4.68
N THR A 262 5.61 -35.92 -5.85
CA THR A 262 6.33 -35.10 -6.85
C THR A 262 5.50 -34.96 -8.12
N PHE A 263 5.51 -33.78 -8.72
CA PHE A 263 4.89 -33.55 -10.03
C PHE A 263 5.77 -34.14 -11.14
N VAL A 264 5.27 -35.16 -11.84
CA VAL A 264 5.94 -35.80 -12.99
C VAL A 264 5.28 -35.31 -14.28
N LYS A 265 6.08 -34.78 -15.20
CA LYS A 265 5.60 -34.26 -16.49
C LYS A 265 5.14 -35.41 -17.40
N ASP A 266 4.11 -35.16 -18.20
CA ASP A 266 3.76 -36.04 -19.30
C ASP A 266 4.92 -36.07 -20.31
N ALA A 267 5.18 -37.24 -20.91
CA ALA A 267 6.24 -37.45 -21.89
C ALA A 267 5.88 -36.91 -23.28
#